data_AF-A0A7V5N1Y8-F1
#
_entry.id   AF-A0A7V5N1Y8-F1
#
_cell.length_a   1.000
_cell.length_b   1.000
_cell.length_c   1.000
_cell.angle_alpha   90.00
_cell.angle_beta   90.00
_cell.angle_gamma   90.00
#
_symmetry.space_group_name_H-M   'P 1'
#
loop_
_entity.id
_entity.type
_entity.pdbx_description
1 polymer ?
#
loop_
_entity_poly.entity_id
_entity_poly.type
_entity_poly.pdbx_seq_one_letter_code
_entity_poly.pdbx_strand_id
1 'polypeptide(L)'
;MRQRADPKGAEKELLALLEREPDSVEALLALADLYVRDLSQPKQAIALYERAIQQDPGRASLWVNLGVAYLKTGETARAVEKILLALELDPSLAEAHYNMACALALQGKKEQASRFLERAALLDARVRQWARQDPDLASLWQNLPTRSQPP
;
A
#
# COMPACT_ATOMS: atom_id res chain seq x y z
N MET A 1 4.39 27.16 -14.79
CA MET A 1 5.35 26.67 -13.77
C MET A 1 4.54 25.94 -12.71
N ARG A 2 4.46 24.60 -12.72
CA ARG A 2 3.89 23.87 -11.59
C ARG A 2 4.92 23.94 -10.47
N GLN A 3 4.66 24.66 -9.39
CA GLN A 3 5.45 24.53 -8.17
C GLN A 3 5.46 23.04 -7.84
N ARG A 4 6.64 22.41 -7.87
CA ARG A 4 6.81 21.10 -7.23
C ARG A 4 6.41 21.35 -5.77
N ALA A 5 5.46 20.59 -5.25
CA ALA A 5 5.09 20.67 -3.85
C ALA A 5 6.39 20.58 -3.03
N ASP A 6 6.58 21.50 -2.08
CA ASP A 6 7.72 21.47 -1.17
C ASP A 6 7.41 20.44 -0.08
N PRO A 7 8.00 19.23 -0.13
CA PRO A 7 7.65 18.19 0.82
C PRO A 7 8.07 18.56 2.24
N LYS A 8 9.10 19.42 2.41
CA LYS A 8 9.53 19.87 3.74
C LYS A 8 8.57 20.91 4.32
N GLY A 9 8.00 21.76 3.48
CA GLY A 9 6.92 22.67 3.87
C GLY A 9 5.69 21.90 4.35
N ALA A 10 5.25 20.91 3.56
CA ALA A 10 4.13 20.04 3.91
C ALA A 10 4.38 19.25 5.21
N GLU A 11 5.60 18.72 5.39
CA GLU A 11 6.00 18.04 6.63
C GLU A 11 5.82 18.95 7.84
N LYS A 12 6.31 20.20 7.77
CA LYS A 12 6.20 21.16 8.87
C LYS A 12 4.75 21.49 9.20
N GLU A 13 3.90 21.67 8.19
CA GLU A 13 2.47 21.96 8.37
C GLU A 13 1.73 20.79 9.02
N LEU A 14 2.02 19.57 8.58
CA LEU A 14 1.42 18.36 9.16
C LEU A 14 1.88 18.10 10.59
N LEU A 15 3.15 18.37 10.90
CA LEU A 15 3.66 18.30 12.28
C LEU A 15 2.96 19.32 13.19
N ALA A 16 2.82 20.57 12.75
CA ALA A 16 2.09 21.60 13.49
C ALA A 16 0.60 21.27 13.67
N LEU A 17 -0.01 20.58 12.69
CA LEU A 17 -1.37 20.07 12.83
C LEU A 17 -1.43 18.97 13.90
N LEU A 18 -0.50 18.02 13.90
CA LEU A 18 -0.41 16.96 14.90
C LEU A 18 -0.06 17.47 16.30
N GLU A 19 0.58 18.62 16.44
CA GLU A 19 0.75 19.28 17.75
C GLU A 19 -0.59 19.73 18.34
N ARG A 20 -1.54 20.12 17.47
CA ARG A 20 -2.89 20.59 17.87
C ARG A 20 -3.88 19.43 17.97
N GLU A 21 -3.74 18.46 17.08
CA GLU A 21 -4.64 17.31 16.91
C GLU A 21 -3.80 16.02 16.82
N PRO A 22 -3.26 15.53 17.96
CA PRO A 22 -2.28 14.44 17.96
C PRO A 22 -2.81 13.10 17.45
N ASP A 23 -4.13 12.93 17.48
CA ASP A 23 -4.82 11.69 17.11
C ASP A 23 -5.60 11.83 15.79
N SER A 24 -5.38 12.91 15.03
CA SER A 24 -5.98 13.09 13.72
C SER A 24 -5.48 12.02 12.74
N VAL A 25 -6.35 11.06 12.43
CA VAL A 25 -6.06 9.94 11.50
C VAL A 25 -5.60 10.48 10.15
N GLU A 26 -6.29 11.50 9.65
CA GLU A 26 -6.02 12.11 8.35
C GLU A 26 -4.65 12.80 8.33
N ALA A 27 -4.27 13.51 9.40
CA ALA A 27 -2.96 14.14 9.50
C ALA A 27 -1.82 13.11 9.64
N LEU A 28 -2.04 12.06 10.46
CA LEU A 28 -1.09 10.95 10.61
C LEU A 28 -0.86 10.24 9.27
N LEU A 29 -1.95 9.93 8.55
CA LEU A 29 -1.93 9.29 7.24
C LEU A 29 -1.20 10.16 6.21
N ALA A 30 -1.53 11.45 6.13
CA ALA A 30 -0.90 12.37 5.20
C ALA A 30 0.62 12.50 5.43
N LEU A 31 1.05 12.59 6.69
CA LEU A 31 2.47 12.67 7.02
C LEU A 31 3.19 11.34 6.73
N ALA A 32 2.55 10.21 7.01
CA ALA A 32 3.10 8.89 6.69
C ALA A 32 3.26 8.70 5.17
N ASP A 33 2.26 9.09 4.38
CA ASP A 33 2.31 9.04 2.91
C ASP A 33 3.43 9.92 2.36
N LEU A 34 3.59 11.14 2.90
CA LEU A 34 4.67 12.05 2.55
C LEU A 34 6.05 11.41 2.82
N TYR A 35 6.22 10.75 3.97
CA TYR A 35 7.44 10.03 4.30
C TYR A 35 7.73 8.87 3.35
N VAL A 36 6.71 8.14 2.93
CA VAL A 36 6.87 7.02 1.99
C VAL A 36 7.17 7.50 0.56
N ARG A 37 6.48 8.53 0.09
CA ARG A 37 6.43 8.91 -1.33
C ARG A 37 7.48 9.96 -1.70
N ASP A 38 7.63 10.99 -0.87
CA ASP A 38 8.39 12.19 -1.25
C ASP A 38 9.71 12.33 -0.48
N LEU A 39 9.75 11.88 0.78
CA LEU A 39 10.92 12.01 1.63
C LEU A 39 11.77 10.73 1.72
N SER A 40 11.32 9.62 1.12
CA SER A 40 12.02 8.32 1.11
C SER A 40 12.42 7.83 2.50
N GLN A 41 11.56 8.06 3.50
CA GLN A 41 11.76 7.70 4.92
C GLN A 41 10.67 6.73 5.40
N PRO A 42 10.51 5.53 4.78
CA PRO A 42 9.43 4.60 5.11
C PRO A 42 9.47 4.11 6.57
N LYS A 43 10.63 4.09 7.22
CA LYS A 43 10.74 3.74 8.64
C LYS A 43 9.99 4.70 9.57
N GLN A 44 9.97 5.99 9.26
CA GLN A 44 9.21 6.98 10.04
C GLN A 44 7.71 6.85 9.78
N ALA A 45 7.33 6.53 8.53
CA ALA A 45 5.93 6.32 8.17
C ALA A 45 5.28 5.15 8.93
N ILE A 46 6.04 4.07 9.22
CA ILE A 46 5.54 2.91 9.97
C ILE A 46 4.92 3.33 11.31
N ALA A 47 5.62 4.13 12.11
CA ALA A 47 5.13 4.56 13.42
C ALA A 47 3.86 5.44 13.31
N LEU A 48 3.75 6.24 12.24
CA LEU A 48 2.58 7.07 11.99
C LEU A 48 1.38 6.24 11.52
N TYR A 49 1.58 5.25 10.65
CA TYR A 49 0.53 4.30 10.27
C TYR A 49 0.06 3.50 11.48
N GLU A 50 0.96 3.02 12.33
CA GLU A 50 0.61 2.32 13.57
C GLU A 50 -0.25 3.19 14.49
N ARG A 51 0.08 4.49 14.64
CA ARG A 51 -0.77 5.44 15.37
C ARG A 51 -2.12 5.66 14.70
N ALA A 52 -2.17 5.81 13.38
CA ALA A 52 -3.44 5.96 12.65
C ALA A 52 -4.35 4.73 12.84
N ILE A 53 -3.76 3.53 12.82
CA ILE A 53 -4.46 2.26 13.06
C ILE A 53 -4.99 2.17 14.49
N GLN A 54 -4.27 2.69 15.50
CA GLN A 54 -4.77 2.72 16.87
C GLN A 54 -6.06 3.55 17.00
N GLN A 55 -6.19 4.60 16.20
CA GLN A 55 -7.37 5.48 16.19
C GLN A 55 -8.51 4.92 15.33
N ASP A 56 -8.20 4.26 14.21
CA ASP A 56 -9.20 3.65 13.32
C ASP A 56 -8.76 2.25 12.84
N PRO A 57 -8.86 1.21 13.69
CA PRO A 57 -8.39 -0.13 13.35
C PRO A 57 -9.23 -0.82 12.27
N GLY A 58 -10.44 -0.33 12.01
CA GLY A 58 -11.36 -0.89 11.01
C GLY A 58 -11.09 -0.42 9.57
N ARG A 59 -10.24 0.60 9.40
CA ARG A 59 -9.92 1.16 8.08
C ARG A 59 -8.87 0.29 7.37
N ALA A 60 -9.34 -0.65 6.54
CA ALA A 60 -8.51 -1.60 5.80
C ALA A 60 -7.31 -0.96 5.05
N SER A 61 -7.50 0.24 4.47
CA SER A 61 -6.43 0.94 3.74
C SER A 61 -5.22 1.32 4.60
N LEU A 62 -5.40 1.56 5.91
CA LEU A 62 -4.27 1.85 6.81
C LEU A 62 -3.35 0.63 6.95
N TRP A 63 -3.92 -0.56 7.01
CA TRP A 63 -3.19 -1.82 7.08
C TRP A 63 -2.43 -2.11 5.78
N VAL A 64 -3.02 -1.78 4.63
CA VAL A 64 -2.33 -1.83 3.32
C VAL A 64 -1.14 -0.89 3.31
N ASN A 65 -1.33 0.37 3.71
CA ASN A 65 -0.28 1.39 3.69
C ASN A 65 0.89 1.03 4.63
N LEU A 66 0.59 0.47 5.81
CA LEU A 66 1.60 -0.08 6.71
C LEU A 66 2.36 -1.25 6.05
N GLY A 67 1.66 -2.15 5.37
CA GLY A 67 2.27 -3.23 4.60
C GLY A 67 3.21 -2.72 3.51
N VAL A 68 2.81 -1.71 2.75
CA VAL A 68 3.65 -1.05 1.73
C VAL A 68 4.90 -0.43 2.36
N ALA A 69 4.78 0.20 3.52
CA ALA A 69 5.93 0.75 4.23
C ALA A 69 6.93 -0.36 4.64
N TYR A 70 6.45 -1.51 5.11
CA TYR A 70 7.29 -2.68 5.40
C TYR A 70 7.95 -3.28 4.14
N LEU A 71 7.26 -3.32 3.00
CA LEU A 71 7.89 -3.75 1.73
C LEU A 71 9.06 -2.85 1.37
N LYS A 72 8.90 -1.54 1.54
CA LYS A 72 9.97 -0.56 1.28
C LYS A 72 11.14 -0.64 2.27
N THR A 73 10.95 -1.19 3.46
CA THR A 73 12.03 -1.47 4.41
C THR A 73 12.62 -2.87 4.27
N GLY A 74 12.11 -3.70 3.36
CA GLY A 74 12.53 -5.09 3.15
C GLY A 74 11.95 -6.08 4.17
N GLU A 75 11.03 -5.63 5.04
CA GLU A 75 10.36 -6.46 6.04
C GLU A 75 9.16 -7.22 5.44
N THR A 76 9.40 -7.96 4.36
CA THR A 76 8.35 -8.57 3.52
C THR A 76 7.43 -9.51 4.31
N ALA A 77 7.93 -10.22 5.32
CA ALA A 77 7.10 -11.08 6.17
C ALA A 77 6.05 -10.26 6.96
N ARG A 78 6.46 -9.12 7.54
CA ARG A 78 5.54 -8.22 8.27
C ARG A 78 4.55 -7.56 7.31
N ALA A 79 4.99 -7.23 6.10
CA ALA A 79 4.10 -6.71 5.07
C ALA A 79 2.95 -7.67 4.77
N VAL A 80 3.25 -8.97 4.57
CA VAL A 80 2.23 -10.00 4.32
C VAL A 80 1.23 -10.06 5.49
N GLU A 81 1.70 -10.05 6.74
CA GLU A 81 0.81 -10.06 7.91
C GLU A 81 -0.15 -8.85 7.92
N LYS A 82 0.36 -7.64 7.65
CA LYS A 82 -0.49 -6.43 7.66
C LYS A 82 -1.46 -6.38 6.49
N ILE A 83 -1.04 -6.80 5.30
CA ILE A 83 -1.92 -6.86 4.13
C ILE A 83 -2.99 -7.94 4.33
N LEU A 84 -2.68 -9.05 5.00
CA LEU A 84 -3.68 -10.05 5.36
C LEU A 84 -4.78 -9.47 6.25
N LEU A 85 -4.42 -8.68 7.27
CA LEU A 85 -5.41 -7.97 8.10
C LEU A 85 -6.29 -7.02 7.28
N ALA A 86 -5.71 -6.32 6.30
CA ALA A 86 -6.49 -5.49 5.38
C ALA A 86 -7.53 -6.30 4.59
N LEU A 87 -7.15 -7.50 4.13
CA LEU A 87 -8.04 -8.41 3.41
C LEU A 87 -9.09 -9.07 4.30
N GLU A 88 -8.80 -9.28 5.58
CA GLU A 88 -9.79 -9.73 6.56
C GLU A 88 -10.86 -8.67 6.82
N LEU A 89 -10.47 -7.39 6.85
CA LEU A 89 -11.38 -6.25 7.02
C LEU A 89 -12.19 -5.95 5.75
N ASP A 90 -11.52 -5.96 4.59
CA ASP A 90 -12.16 -5.75 3.29
C ASP A 90 -11.59 -6.72 2.23
N PRO A 91 -12.26 -7.88 2.01
CA PRO A 91 -11.87 -8.86 1.00
C PRO A 91 -12.01 -8.34 -0.45
N SER A 92 -12.66 -7.20 -0.66
CA SER A 92 -12.89 -6.59 -1.97
C SER A 92 -11.90 -5.46 -2.30
N LEU A 93 -10.99 -5.14 -1.38
CA LEU A 93 -9.99 -4.10 -1.57
C LEU A 93 -8.93 -4.53 -2.60
N ALA A 94 -9.09 -4.06 -3.84
CA ALA A 94 -8.19 -4.40 -4.95
C ALA A 94 -6.72 -4.09 -4.65
N GLU A 95 -6.46 -2.97 -3.95
CA GLU A 95 -5.12 -2.55 -3.55
C GLU A 95 -4.45 -3.51 -2.57
N ALA A 96 -5.22 -4.13 -1.66
CA ALA A 96 -4.69 -5.13 -0.74
C ALA A 96 -4.30 -6.41 -1.48
N HIS A 97 -5.13 -6.89 -2.42
CA HIS A 97 -4.79 -8.04 -3.28
C HIS A 97 -3.56 -7.76 -4.13
N TYR A 98 -3.44 -6.55 -4.69
CA TYR A 98 -2.28 -6.14 -5.46
C TYR A 98 -1.00 -6.16 -4.62
N ASN A 99 -1.00 -5.51 -3.45
CA ASN A 99 0.18 -5.45 -2.59
C ASN A 99 0.54 -6.83 -2.01
N MET A 100 -0.45 -7.71 -1.78
CA MET A 100 -0.20 -9.10 -1.41
C MET A 100 0.51 -9.85 -2.54
N ALA A 101 0.12 -9.63 -3.80
CA ALA A 101 0.81 -10.21 -4.95
C ALA A 101 2.27 -9.74 -5.03
N CYS A 102 2.54 -8.44 -4.85
CA CYS A 102 3.91 -7.91 -4.82
C CYS A 102 4.73 -8.54 -3.66
N ALA A 103 4.16 -8.60 -2.46
CA ALA A 103 4.82 -9.19 -1.29
C ALA A 103 5.17 -10.68 -1.50
N LEU A 104 4.25 -11.46 -2.08
CA LEU A 104 4.46 -12.87 -2.39
C LEU A 104 5.46 -13.08 -3.53
N ALA A 105 5.46 -12.21 -4.54
CA ALA A 105 6.44 -12.23 -5.62
C ALA A 105 7.85 -11.99 -5.09
N LEU A 106 8.03 -11.03 -4.17
CA LEU A 106 9.30 -10.78 -3.47
C LEU A 106 9.76 -11.97 -2.60
N GLN A 107 8.82 -12.79 -2.09
CA GLN A 107 9.12 -14.05 -1.41
C GLN A 107 9.39 -15.23 -2.37
N GLY A 108 9.31 -15.01 -3.68
CA GLY A 108 9.44 -16.07 -4.70
C GLY A 108 8.22 -16.98 -4.84
N LYS A 109 7.10 -16.69 -4.17
CA LYS A 109 5.85 -17.48 -4.19
C LYS A 109 4.97 -17.09 -5.39
N LYS A 110 5.49 -17.29 -6.60
CA LYS A 110 4.91 -16.79 -7.84
C LYS A 110 3.47 -17.27 -8.10
N GLU A 111 3.17 -18.53 -7.82
CA GLU A 111 1.85 -19.11 -8.07
C GLU A 111 0.78 -18.47 -7.18
N GLN A 112 1.12 -18.18 -5.92
CA GLN A 112 0.21 -17.48 -5.01
C GLN A 112 0.07 -16.01 -5.42
N ALA A 113 1.18 -15.36 -5.78
CA ALA A 113 1.19 -13.98 -6.25
C ALA A 113 0.29 -13.80 -7.48
N SER A 114 0.34 -14.70 -8.46
CA SER A 114 -0.54 -14.67 -9.64
C SER A 114 -2.02 -14.67 -9.26
N ARG A 115 -2.44 -15.56 -8.35
CA ARG A 115 -3.85 -15.64 -7.91
C ARG A 115 -4.33 -14.34 -7.26
N PHE A 116 -3.50 -13.74 -6.41
CA PHE A 116 -3.82 -12.44 -5.80
C PHE A 116 -3.86 -11.32 -6.83
N LEU A 117 -2.93 -11.32 -7.80
CA LEU A 117 -2.93 -10.34 -8.87
C LEU A 117 -4.14 -10.46 -9.80
N GLU A 118 -4.56 -11.68 -10.12
CA GLU A 118 -5.80 -11.97 -10.85
C GLU A 118 -7.01 -11.43 -10.10
N ARG A 119 -7.09 -11.69 -8.79
CA ARG A 119 -8.18 -11.18 -7.95
C ARG A 119 -8.20 -9.65 -7.93
N ALA A 120 -7.03 -9.00 -7.78
CA ALA A 120 -6.91 -7.55 -7.86
C ALA A 120 -7.40 -7.00 -9.20
N ALA A 121 -7.02 -7.62 -10.32
CA ALA A 121 -7.43 -7.21 -11.66
C ALA A 121 -8.92 -7.46 -11.98
N LEU A 122 -9.57 -8.39 -11.28
CA LEU A 122 -11.02 -8.58 -11.33
C LEU A 122 -11.77 -7.49 -10.56
N LEU A 123 -11.21 -7.02 -9.45
CA LEU A 123 -11.81 -5.98 -8.59
C LEU A 123 -11.59 -4.58 -9.17
N ASP A 124 -10.41 -4.29 -9.73
CA ASP A 124 -10.11 -3.04 -10.40
C ASP A 124 -9.33 -3.29 -11.71
N ALA A 125 -9.96 -2.96 -12.84
CA ALA A 125 -9.37 -3.14 -14.17
C ALA A 125 -8.07 -2.35 -14.37
N ARG A 126 -7.84 -1.26 -13.61
CA ARG A 126 -6.62 -0.46 -13.66
C ARG A 126 -5.39 -1.18 -13.13
N VAL A 127 -5.59 -2.22 -12.30
CA VAL A 127 -4.48 -3.03 -11.77
C VAL A 127 -3.60 -3.60 -12.88
N ARG A 128 -4.18 -3.93 -14.05
CA ARG A 128 -3.37 -4.39 -15.20
C ARG A 128 -2.36 -3.35 -15.66
N GLN A 129 -2.73 -2.08 -15.62
CA GLN A 129 -1.84 -0.99 -16.02
C GLN A 129 -0.73 -0.78 -14.99
N TRP A 130 -1.06 -0.92 -13.70
CA TRP A 130 -0.08 -0.85 -12.60
C TRP A 130 0.90 -2.02 -12.66
N ALA A 131 0.38 -3.25 -12.73
CA ALA A 131 1.18 -4.47 -12.75
C ALA A 131 2.15 -4.55 -13.94
N ARG A 132 1.77 -3.97 -15.08
CA ARG A 132 2.65 -3.88 -16.26
C ARG A 132 3.87 -2.98 -16.05
N GLN A 133 3.73 -1.97 -15.19
CA GLN A 133 4.79 -1.01 -14.88
C GLN A 133 5.56 -1.39 -13.61
N ASP A 134 5.10 -2.41 -12.88
CA ASP A 134 5.71 -2.88 -11.64
C ASP A 134 6.78 -3.96 -11.94
N PRO A 135 8.06 -3.71 -11.63
CA PRO A 135 9.12 -4.68 -11.85
C PRO A 135 8.93 -5.96 -11.02
N ASP A 136 8.30 -5.88 -9.85
CA ASP A 136 8.08 -7.02 -8.97
C ASP A 136 7.05 -8.00 -9.56
N LEU A 137 6.18 -7.49 -10.44
CA LEU A 137 5.13 -8.26 -11.10
C LEU A 137 5.41 -8.52 -12.59
N ALA A 138 6.58 -8.14 -13.12
CA ALA A 138 6.90 -8.15 -14.54
C ALA A 138 6.67 -9.51 -15.24
N SER A 139 6.78 -10.61 -14.50
CA SER A 139 6.57 -11.98 -15.00
C SER A 139 5.15 -12.52 -14.74
N LEU A 140 4.32 -11.81 -13.97
CA LEU A 140 3.01 -12.28 -13.51
C LEU A 140 1.84 -11.63 -14.27
N TRP A 141 1.98 -10.36 -14.68
CA TRP A 141 0.87 -9.63 -15.32
C TRP A 141 0.50 -10.16 -16.71
N GLN A 142 1.41 -10.86 -17.40
CA GLN A 142 1.21 -11.37 -18.76
C GLN A 142 0.11 -12.46 -18.82
N ASN A 143 -0.12 -13.16 -17.71
CA ASN A 143 -1.08 -14.26 -17.61
C ASN A 143 -2.43 -13.84 -17.02
N LEU A 144 -2.68 -12.54 -16.80
CA LEU A 144 -3.94 -12.08 -16.22
C LEU A 144 -5.10 -12.35 -17.20
N PRO A 145 -6.18 -13.04 -16.75
CA PRO A 145 -7.27 -13.46 -17.62
C PRO A 145 -7.87 -12.25 -18.31
N THR A 146 -7.92 -12.19 -19.64
CA THR A 146 -8.57 -11.04 -20.32
C THR A 146 -10.08 -11.13 -20.12
N ARG A 147 -10.80 -10.00 -20.29
CA ARG A 147 -12.28 -9.92 -20.16
C ARG A 147 -13.03 -10.92 -21.07
N SER A 148 -12.31 -11.67 -21.91
CA SER A 148 -12.78 -12.62 -22.91
C SER A 148 -12.61 -14.09 -22.51
N GLN A 149 -12.03 -14.41 -21.35
CA GLN A 149 -11.93 -15.80 -20.89
C GLN A 149 -13.01 -16.07 -19.83
N PRO A 150 -14.05 -16.88 -20.14
CA PRO A 150 -14.97 -17.36 -19.13
C PRO A 150 -14.26 -18.40 -18.23
N PRO A 151 -14.79 -18.65 -17.02
CA PRO A 151 -14.22 -19.59 -16.06
C PRO A 151 -14.17 -21.03 -16.56
#